data_AF-A0A9P6W6R3-F1
#
_entry.id   AF-A0A9P6W6R3-F1
#
_cell.length_a   1.000
_cell.length_b   1.000
_cell.length_c   1.000
_cell.angle_alpha   90.00
_cell.angle_beta   90.00
_cell.angle_gamma   90.00
#
_symmetry.space_group_name_H-M   'P 1'
#
loop_
_entity.id
_entity.type
_entity.pdbx_description
1 polymer ?
#
loop_
_entity_poly.entity_id
_entity_poly.type
_entity_poly.pdbx_seq_one_letter_code
_entity_poly.pdbx_strand_id
1 'polypeptide(L)' 'MSALFSPFRRTYSYLPAVYYSIWLGFLGPVMVVTVPEIRKRFFGYKPVERPPTSYPLPNRPREATEGYEDGWELKA' A
#
# COMPACT_ATOMS: atom_id res chain seq x y z
N MET A 1 -8.09 -2.74 -41.05
CA MET A 1 -8.14 -2.92 -39.58
C MET A 1 -9.50 -2.50 -38.99
N SER A 2 -10.62 -2.94 -39.58
CA SER A 2 -11.99 -2.53 -39.16
C SER A 2 -12.82 -3.66 -38.54
N ALA A 3 -12.38 -4.93 -38.66
CA ALA A 3 -13.10 -6.09 -38.13
C ALA A 3 -12.84 -6.36 -36.64
N LEU A 4 -11.77 -5.79 -36.06
CA LEU A 4 -11.39 -6.00 -34.65
C LEU A 4 -12.34 -5.33 -33.66
N PHE A 5 -12.97 -4.21 -34.06
CA PHE A 5 -13.87 -3.44 -33.19
C PHE A 5 -15.35 -3.50 -33.62
N SER A 6 -15.67 -4.19 -34.73
CA SER A 6 -17.05 -4.29 -35.23
C SER A 6 -18.02 -5.05 -34.30
N PRO A 7 -17.64 -6.13 -33.57
CA PRO A 7 -18.58 -6.81 -32.69
C PRO A 7 -18.92 -5.99 -31.44
N PHE A 8 -17.98 -5.19 -30.93
CA PHE A 8 -18.16 -4.36 -29.72
C PHE A 8 -19.14 -3.21 -29.90
N ARG A 9 -19.37 -2.74 -31.14
CA ARG A 9 -20.19 -1.56 -31.41
C ARG A 9 -21.67 -1.76 -31.11
N ARG A 10 -22.15 -3.01 -31.05
CA ARG A 10 -23.56 -3.34 -30.77
C ARG A 10 -23.77 -4.09 -29.44
N THR A 11 -22.73 -4.71 -28.87
CA THR A 11 -22.84 -5.51 -27.64
C THR A 11 -23.43 -4.74 -26.46
N TYR A 12 -23.17 -3.43 -26.35
CA TYR A 12 -23.72 -2.61 -25.27
C TYR A 12 -25.26 -2.55 -25.25
N SER A 13 -25.92 -2.66 -26.42
CA SER A 13 -27.38 -2.64 -26.53
C SER A 13 -28.00 -4.03 -26.39
N TYR A 14 -27.37 -5.07 -26.95
CA TYR A 14 -27.91 -6.44 -26.91
C TYR A 14 -27.64 -7.17 -25.59
N LEU A 15 -26.49 -6.88 -24.94
CA LEU A 15 -26.07 -7.52 -23.69
C LEU A 15 -25.45 -6.47 -22.73
N PRO A 16 -26.26 -5.51 -22.24
CA PRO A 16 -25.75 -4.40 -21.43
C PRO A 16 -25.05 -4.89 -20.16
N ALA A 17 -25.63 -5.86 -19.45
CA ALA A 17 -25.07 -6.36 -18.19
C ALA A 17 -23.67 -6.98 -18.36
N VAL A 18 -23.46 -7.77 -19.41
CA VAL A 18 -22.16 -8.40 -19.69
C VAL A 18 -21.14 -7.35 -20.14
N TYR A 19 -21.54 -6.41 -20.99
CA TYR A 19 -20.66 -5.35 -21.47
C TYR A 19 -20.13 -4.48 -20.31
N TYR A 20 -21.02 -3.95 -19.47
CA TYR A 20 -20.62 -3.06 -18.39
C TYR A 20 -19.90 -3.79 -17.25
N SER A 21 -20.26 -5.04 -16.94
CA SER A 21 -19.55 -5.81 -15.90
C SER A 21 -18.08 -6.07 -16.26
N ILE A 22 -17.78 -6.38 -17.52
CA ILE A 22 -16.40 -6.56 -17.99
C ILE A 22 -15.63 -5.24 -17.88
N TRP A 23 -16.19 -4.13 -18.35
CA TRP A 23 -15.52 -2.83 -18.30
C TRP A 23 -15.32 -2.32 -16.87
N LEU A 24 -16.34 -2.44 -16.01
CA LEU A 24 -16.24 -2.04 -14.60
C LEU A 24 -15.26 -2.94 -13.84
N GLY A 25 -15.29 -4.25 -14.10
CA GLY A 25 -14.35 -5.21 -13.53
C GLY A 25 -12.92 -4.95 -13.97
N PHE A 26 -12.70 -4.57 -15.23
CA PHE A 26 -11.38 -4.24 -15.78
C PHE A 26 -10.87 -2.87 -15.31
N LEU A 27 -11.76 -1.90 -15.10
CA LEU A 27 -11.41 -0.57 -14.64
C LEU A 27 -10.70 -0.61 -13.27
N GLY A 28 -11.10 -1.51 -12.37
CA GLY A 28 -10.48 -1.67 -11.06
C GLY A 28 -8.96 -1.96 -11.13
N PRO A 29 -8.53 -3.08 -11.73
CA PRO A 29 -7.11 -3.39 -11.92
C PRO A 29 -6.34 -2.30 -12.66
N VAL A 30 -6.93 -1.68 -13.68
CA VAL A 30 -6.30 -0.56 -14.40
C VAL A 30 -6.04 0.62 -13.47
N MET A 31 -7.01 0.98 -12.63
CA MET A 31 -6.84 2.05 -11.64
C MET A 31 -5.79 1.70 -10.58
N VAL A 32 -5.71 0.45 -10.12
CA VAL A 32 -4.68 0.02 -9.15
C VAL A 32 -3.26 0.22 -9.69
N VAL A 33 -3.04 0.03 -10.99
CA VAL A 33 -1.73 0.23 -11.60
C VAL A 33 -1.46 1.71 -11.92
N THR A 34 -2.47 2.43 -12.42
CA THR A 34 -2.28 3.80 -12.94
C THR A 34 -2.36 4.89 -11.86
N VAL A 35 -3.32 4.79 -10.94
CA VAL A 35 -3.62 5.85 -9.97
C VAL A 35 -2.47 6.09 -8.99
N PRO A 36 -1.78 5.08 -8.41
CA PRO A 36 -0.71 5.32 -7.45
C PRO A 36 0.46 6.11 -8.03
N GLU A 37 0.86 5.84 -9.27
CA GLU A 37 1.95 6.55 -9.93
C GLU A 37 1.56 8.00 -10.23
N ILE A 38 0.32 8.24 -10.67
CA ILE A 38 -0.19 9.60 -10.87
C ILE A 38 -0.20 10.35 -9.53
N ARG A 39 -0.68 9.71 -8.46
CA ARG A 39 -0.79 10.30 -7.12
C ARG A 39 0.57 10.71 -6.55
N LYS A 40 1.60 9.88 -6.72
CA LYS A 40 2.97 10.17 -6.25
C LYS A 40 3.64 11.29 -7.06
N ARG A 41 3.48 11.27 -8.39
CA ARG A 41 4.22 12.17 -9.30
C ARG A 41 3.60 13.56 -9.46
N PHE A 42 2.27 13.65 -9.53
CA PHE A 42 1.58 14.91 -9.82
C PHE A 42 0.96 15.57 -8.59
N PHE A 43 0.48 14.75 -7.63
CA PHE A 43 -0.23 15.25 -6.45
C PHE A 43 0.63 15.28 -5.18
N GLY A 44 1.94 15.02 -5.30
CA GLY A 44 2.90 15.12 -4.20
C GLY A 44 2.65 14.14 -3.05
N TYR A 45 1.87 13.07 -3.28
CA TYR A 45 1.54 12.11 -2.24
C TYR A 45 2.77 11.30 -1.83
N LYS A 46 3.10 11.36 -0.53
CA LYS A 46 4.12 10.51 0.09
C LYS A 46 3.44 9.44 0.95
N PRO A 47 3.81 8.16 0.81
CA PRO A 47 3.31 7.12 1.69
C PRO A 47 3.74 7.43 3.14
N VAL A 48 2.85 7.19 4.08
CA VAL A 48 3.14 7.35 5.51
C VAL A 48 4.16 6.29 5.93
N GLU A 49 5.09 6.68 6.78
CA GLU A 49 6.03 5.74 7.39
C GLU A 49 5.28 4.68 8.20
N ARG A 50 5.80 3.45 8.20
CA ARG A 50 5.15 2.35 8.91
C ARG A 50 5.27 2.60 10.42
N PRO A 51 4.17 2.57 11.18
CA PRO A 51 4.25 2.66 12.62
C PRO A 51 5.02 1.47 13.20
N PRO A 52 5.71 1.65 14.33
CA PRO A 52 6.41 0.55 14.99
C PRO A 52 5.40 -0.48 15.49
N THR A 53 5.59 -1.74 15.12
CA THR A 53 4.76 -2.87 15.57
C THR A 53 5.27 -3.49 16.87
N SER A 54 6.51 -3.16 17.25
CA SER A 54 7.20 -3.69 18.43
C SER A 54 7.95 -2.58 19.13
N TYR A 55 8.43 -2.87 20.35
CA TYR A 55 9.35 -1.96 21.03
C TYR A 55 10.57 -1.68 20.14
N PRO A 56 10.93 -0.40 19.92
CA PRO A 56 12.07 -0.06 19.07
C PRO A 56 13.36 -0.35 19.81
N LEU A 57 13.93 -1.54 19.62
CA LEU A 57 15.25 -1.85 20.15
C LEU A 57 16.33 -1.10 19.35
N PRO A 58 17.22 -0.36 20.03
CA PRO A 58 18.34 0.29 19.36
C PRO A 58 19.34 -0.76 18.86
N ASN A 59 19.81 -0.61 17.61
CA ASN A 59 20.83 -1.48 17.03
C ASN A 59 22.23 -1.03 17.45
N ARG A 60 22.52 -1.14 18.76
CA ARG A 60 23.82 -0.77 19.36
C ARG A 60 24.24 -1.79 20.41
N PRO A 61 25.56 -1.97 20.66
CA PRO A 61 26.03 -2.80 21.77
C PRO A 61 25.55 -2.25 23.11
N ARG A 62 25.50 -3.12 24.12
CA ARG A 62 25.15 -2.70 25.49
C ARG A 62 26.23 -1.77 26.02
N GLU A 63 25.80 -0.66 26.62
CA GLU A 63 26.64 0.23 27.40
C GLU A 63 26.36 0.01 28.88
N ALA A 64 27.41 0.09 29.71
CA ALA A 64 27.24 0.07 31.16
C ALA A 64 26.50 1.35 31.58
N THR A 65 25.45 1.20 32.38
CA THR A 65 24.63 2.30 32.89
C THR A 65 24.77 2.35 34.41
N GLU A 66 24.96 3.54 34.97
CA GLU A 66 25.04 3.77 36.43
C GLU A 66 23.82 4.60 36.90
N GLY A 67 23.46 4.53 38.19
CA GLY A 67 22.50 5.46 38.82
C GLY A 67 21.29 4.85 39.54
N TYR A 68 21.05 3.54 39.40
CA TYR A 68 20.00 2.80 40.10
C TYR A 68 20.54 1.54 40.79
N GLU A 69 21.81 1.55 41.17
CA GLU A 69 22.42 0.43 41.90
C GLU A 69 21.76 0.27 43.28
N ASP A 70 21.57 -0.97 43.72
CA ASP A 70 20.93 -1.30 45.00
C ASP A 70 21.76 -0.76 46.17
N GLY A 71 21.37 0.40 46.70
CA GLY A 71 22.05 1.10 47.80
C GLY A 71 21.87 0.46 49.18
N TRP A 72 21.44 -0.79 49.27
CA TRP A 72 21.32 -1.52 50.53
C TRP A 72 22.36 -2.64 50.55
N GLU A 73 23.47 -2.39 51.24
CA GLU A 73 24.59 -3.33 51.37
C GLU A 73 24.12 -4.74 51.83
N LEU A 74 24.29 -5.75 50.99
CA LEU A 74 24.43 -7.12 51.45
C LEU A 74 25.84 -7.28 52.00
N LYS A 75 26.05 -6.94 53.29
CA LYS A 75 27.25 -7.36 54.02
C LYS A 75 27.26 -8.88 54.07
N ALA A 76 28.31 -9.45 53.49
CA ALA A 76 28.61 -10.88 53.45
C ALA A 76 28.68 -11.51 54.85
#